data_AF-A0A973SNF2-F1
#
_entry.id   AF-A0A973SNF2-F1
#
_cell.length_a   1.000
_cell.length_b   1.000
_cell.length_c   1.000
_cell.angle_alpha   90.00
_cell.angle_beta   90.00
_cell.angle_gamma   90.00
#
_symmetry.space_group_name_H-M   'P 1'
#
loop_
_entity.id
_entity.type
_entity.pdbx_description
1 polymer ?
#
loop_
_entity_poly.entity_id
_entity_poly.type
_entity_poly.pdbx_seq_one_letter_code
_entity_poly.pdbx_strand_id
1 'polypeptide(L)'
;HHDDFYTSPTIRAWYKDWITHLLTRVNPLTGIAYKDDPTVMAWELANEPRCKGSGVYPTSPSCSTTTLTAWADEMSRHVKSVDRRHLVSAGDEGFYCRPGGADFTEDCSEGVDTLALARLPKIDVMSLHLYPDHWGKDAAWGVTWIRRHLADARSVGKPVVLGEFGLLDKATRNPVYRRWMDAFVQGGGSGLAYWMLAGTQDDGALYPDYDGFTVYCPSPVCRTVTNASAELRGRPPLFPPVADHDTATTEHGTPVTLRVTANDLAYGGRIRTGSLDLDPAAAGRQSSLATAQGAFAADGGAVTFTPAEGFSGRASASYTVRDTLLRLSNAATITVIVKPDPGAAVKLFSFEDGPQGWAAGNWQQDAGTVTSSADYASDGERGLRVDATGGGWFGAALPEPVDLSGRSALAYELKSLDAGTSTSVAFQTGAGYTWCQSTWGYQNPGTTATVRIDLLSGLSCAHEDLADVRGIYVWVSPGAFHLDAVRAE
;
A
#
# COMPACT_ATOMS: atom_id res chain seq x y z
N HIS A 1 -29.86 -13.05 -8.30
CA HIS A 1 -28.63 -12.93 -9.09
C HIS A 1 -28.04 -11.53 -8.89
N HIS A 2 -26.75 -11.34 -9.12
CA HIS A 2 -26.12 -10.01 -9.02
C HIS A 2 -26.79 -9.01 -9.98
N ASP A 3 -27.05 -9.45 -11.21
CA ASP A 3 -27.66 -8.66 -12.28
C ASP A 3 -29.18 -8.41 -12.13
N ASP A 4 -29.82 -8.91 -11.06
CA ASP A 4 -31.17 -8.46 -10.70
C ASP A 4 -31.18 -6.96 -10.39
N PHE A 5 -30.05 -6.38 -9.99
CA PHE A 5 -29.86 -4.94 -9.83
C PHE A 5 -30.17 -4.16 -11.13
N TYR A 6 -29.83 -4.73 -12.29
CA TYR A 6 -30.02 -4.08 -13.58
C TYR A 6 -31.42 -4.29 -14.16
N THR A 7 -32.14 -5.32 -13.75
CA THR A 7 -33.38 -5.77 -14.41
C THR A 7 -34.62 -5.62 -13.53
N SER A 8 -34.51 -5.86 -12.23
CA SER A 8 -35.64 -5.80 -11.29
C SER A 8 -36.25 -4.40 -11.27
N PRO A 9 -37.55 -4.25 -11.61
CA PRO A 9 -38.23 -2.96 -11.57
C PRO A 9 -38.18 -2.31 -10.19
N THR A 10 -38.28 -3.13 -9.13
CA THR A 10 -38.23 -2.67 -7.74
C THR A 10 -36.86 -2.11 -7.39
N ILE A 11 -35.78 -2.84 -7.69
CA ILE A 11 -34.41 -2.40 -7.35
C ILE A 11 -34.03 -1.14 -8.15
N ARG A 12 -34.39 -1.08 -9.44
CA ARG A 12 -34.19 0.11 -10.26
C ARG A 12 -34.96 1.33 -9.74
N ALA A 13 -36.18 1.14 -9.23
CA ALA A 13 -36.93 2.22 -8.59
C ALA A 13 -36.22 2.74 -7.34
N TRP A 14 -35.76 1.84 -6.46
CA TRP A 14 -34.99 2.22 -5.26
C TRP A 14 -33.70 2.96 -5.60
N TYR A 15 -32.98 2.51 -6.62
CA TYR A 15 -31.80 3.22 -7.12
C TYR A 15 -32.15 4.65 -7.54
N LYS A 16 -33.21 4.84 -8.33
CA LYS A 16 -33.66 6.17 -8.76
C LYS A 16 -34.09 7.06 -7.60
N ASP A 17 -34.78 6.51 -6.62
CA ASP A 17 -35.20 7.24 -5.42
C ASP A 17 -33.97 7.72 -4.64
N TRP A 18 -32.98 6.84 -4.46
CA TRP A 18 -31.71 7.18 -3.81
C TRP A 18 -30.92 8.25 -4.56
N ILE A 19 -30.76 8.11 -5.88
CA ILE A 19 -30.07 9.11 -6.71
C ILE A 19 -30.81 10.44 -6.65
N THR A 20 -32.14 10.46 -6.74
CA THR A 20 -32.91 11.71 -6.62
C THR A 20 -32.67 12.37 -5.27
N HIS A 21 -32.67 11.60 -4.18
CA HIS A 21 -32.36 12.09 -2.84
C HIS A 21 -30.95 12.70 -2.77
N LEU A 22 -29.93 11.98 -3.25
CA LEU A 22 -28.53 12.46 -3.24
C LEU A 22 -28.37 13.76 -4.04
N LEU A 23 -28.86 13.79 -5.28
CA LEU A 23 -28.71 14.95 -6.18
C LEU A 23 -29.44 16.19 -5.65
N THR A 24 -30.58 16.01 -4.98
CA THR A 24 -31.35 17.12 -4.41
C THR A 24 -30.95 17.49 -2.98
N ARG A 25 -30.04 16.74 -2.36
CA ARG A 25 -29.53 17.03 -1.02
C ARG A 25 -28.87 18.40 -1.01
N VAL A 26 -29.28 19.23 -0.06
CA VAL A 26 -28.64 20.51 0.24
C VAL A 26 -27.48 20.27 1.20
N ASN A 27 -26.28 20.67 0.81
CA ASN A 27 -25.12 20.65 1.69
C ASN A 27 -25.41 21.57 2.89
N PRO A 28 -25.43 21.07 4.14
CA PRO A 28 -25.78 21.89 5.30
C PRO A 28 -24.73 22.96 5.61
N LEU A 29 -23.51 22.85 5.08
CA LEU A 29 -22.42 23.80 5.30
C LEU A 29 -22.44 24.96 4.29
N THR A 30 -22.79 24.68 3.04
CA THR A 30 -22.78 25.69 1.97
C THR A 30 -24.17 26.20 1.59
N GLY A 31 -25.22 25.45 1.93
CA GLY A 31 -26.60 25.73 1.52
C GLY A 31 -26.88 25.44 0.05
N ILE A 32 -25.94 24.82 -0.68
CA ILE A 32 -26.07 24.52 -2.12
C ILE A 32 -26.54 23.07 -2.29
N ALA A 33 -27.54 22.85 -3.14
CA ALA A 33 -27.95 21.49 -3.54
C ALA A 33 -26.87 20.84 -4.40
N TYR A 34 -26.60 19.54 -4.22
CA TYR A 34 -25.52 18.86 -4.94
C TYR A 34 -25.65 18.97 -6.47
N LYS A 35 -26.87 18.91 -7.01
CA LYS A 35 -27.14 19.14 -8.45
C LYS A 35 -26.81 20.55 -8.95
N ASP A 36 -26.61 21.51 -8.06
CA ASP A 36 -26.29 22.91 -8.35
C ASP A 36 -24.86 23.29 -7.89
N ASP A 37 -24.12 22.37 -7.26
CA ASP A 37 -22.80 22.63 -6.67
C ASP A 37 -21.66 22.43 -7.68
N PRO A 38 -20.98 23.49 -8.16
CA PRO A 38 -19.93 23.38 -9.17
C PRO A 38 -18.65 22.70 -8.67
N THR A 39 -18.57 22.37 -7.38
CA THR A 39 -17.50 21.54 -6.82
C THR A 39 -17.58 20.10 -7.35
N VAL A 40 -18.79 19.61 -7.63
CA VAL A 40 -18.99 18.30 -8.25
C VAL A 40 -18.73 18.43 -9.75
N MET A 41 -17.82 17.61 -10.29
CA MET A 41 -17.55 17.61 -11.74
C MET A 41 -18.55 16.74 -12.51
N ALA A 42 -18.77 15.53 -12.03
CA ALA A 42 -19.52 14.50 -12.73
C ALA A 42 -20.19 13.51 -11.76
N TRP A 43 -21.22 12.82 -12.24
CA TRP A 43 -21.83 11.65 -11.61
C TRP A 43 -21.46 10.39 -12.38
N GLU A 44 -21.02 9.35 -11.69
CA GLU A 44 -20.84 8.02 -12.27
C GLU A 44 -22.00 7.12 -11.87
N LEU A 45 -22.54 6.34 -12.82
CA LEU A 45 -23.72 5.51 -12.55
C LEU A 45 -23.41 4.37 -11.59
N ALA A 46 -22.27 3.71 -11.77
CA ALA A 46 -21.80 2.65 -10.91
C ALA A 46 -20.28 2.54 -11.05
N ASN A 47 -19.60 2.18 -9.97
CA ASN A 47 -18.20 1.78 -10.07
C ASN A 47 -18.11 0.38 -10.68
N GLU A 48 -17.37 0.24 -11.77
CA GLU A 48 -17.05 -1.04 -12.42
C GLU A 48 -18.27 -1.97 -12.65
N PRO A 49 -19.37 -1.51 -13.28
CA PRO A 49 -20.55 -2.33 -13.50
C PRO A 49 -20.23 -3.51 -14.42
N ARG A 50 -20.49 -4.72 -13.93
CA ARG A 50 -20.40 -5.98 -14.70
C ARG A 50 -21.63 -6.85 -14.44
N CYS A 51 -21.85 -7.84 -15.31
CA CYS A 51 -22.82 -8.91 -15.04
C CYS A 51 -22.38 -9.82 -13.89
N LYS A 52 -21.07 -9.96 -13.68
CA LYS A 52 -20.47 -10.71 -12.56
C LYS A 52 -20.20 -9.77 -11.40
N GLY A 53 -20.47 -10.22 -10.18
CA GLY A 53 -20.08 -9.53 -8.95
C GLY A 53 -19.12 -10.38 -8.14
N SER A 54 -18.42 -9.75 -7.19
CA SER A 54 -17.54 -10.41 -6.22
C SER A 54 -18.27 -11.01 -5.00
N GLY A 55 -19.60 -10.80 -4.91
CA GLY A 55 -20.42 -11.21 -3.77
C GLY A 55 -21.05 -12.60 -3.91
N VAL A 56 -21.92 -12.92 -2.94
CA VAL A 56 -22.61 -14.23 -2.85
C VAL A 56 -23.66 -14.47 -3.93
N TYR A 57 -24.02 -13.45 -4.71
CA TYR A 57 -25.05 -13.55 -5.73
C TYR A 57 -24.43 -13.89 -7.09
N PRO A 58 -24.78 -15.03 -7.70
CA PRO A 58 -24.25 -15.41 -9.01
C PRO A 58 -24.85 -14.55 -10.14
N THR A 59 -24.22 -14.57 -11.30
CA THR A 59 -24.75 -14.00 -12.55
C THR A 59 -25.85 -14.88 -13.12
N SER A 60 -26.95 -14.28 -13.58
CA SER A 60 -28.00 -14.98 -14.31
C SER A 60 -27.53 -15.33 -15.73
N PRO A 61 -28.06 -16.40 -16.34
CA PRO A 61 -27.74 -16.76 -17.73
C PRO A 61 -28.25 -15.73 -18.76
N SER A 62 -29.09 -14.78 -18.34
CA SER A 62 -29.68 -13.76 -19.20
C SER A 62 -28.94 -12.42 -19.18
N CYS A 63 -27.96 -12.25 -18.30
CA CYS A 63 -27.18 -11.01 -18.26
C CYS A 63 -26.27 -10.92 -19.49
N SER A 64 -26.29 -9.75 -20.15
CA SER A 64 -25.52 -9.48 -21.35
C SER A 64 -25.17 -8.00 -21.45
N THR A 65 -24.38 -7.63 -22.47
CA THR A 65 -24.09 -6.23 -22.81
C THR A 65 -25.34 -5.39 -23.03
N THR A 66 -26.40 -5.99 -23.58
CA THR A 66 -27.72 -5.33 -23.72
C THR A 66 -28.33 -5.00 -22.37
N THR A 67 -28.18 -5.88 -21.37
CA THR A 67 -28.71 -5.68 -20.01
C THR A 67 -28.11 -4.45 -19.36
N LEU A 68 -26.78 -4.35 -19.34
CA LEU A 68 -26.08 -3.22 -18.74
C LEU A 68 -26.29 -1.93 -19.54
N THR A 69 -26.24 -2.00 -20.87
CA THR A 69 -26.45 -0.81 -21.73
C THR A 69 -27.86 -0.23 -21.57
N ALA A 70 -28.89 -1.08 -21.50
CA ALA A 70 -30.27 -0.63 -21.30
C ALA A 70 -30.47 0.00 -19.91
N TRP A 71 -29.89 -0.60 -18.86
CA TRP A 71 -29.91 -0.03 -17.52
C TRP A 71 -29.18 1.33 -17.49
N ALA A 72 -28.00 1.44 -18.09
CA ALA A 72 -27.24 2.67 -18.13
C ALA A 72 -27.95 3.79 -18.91
N ASP A 73 -28.65 3.50 -20.01
CA ASP A 73 -29.48 4.50 -20.73
C ASP A 73 -30.61 5.02 -19.84
N GLU A 74 -31.29 4.11 -19.14
CA GLU A 74 -32.38 4.47 -18.23
C GLU A 74 -31.88 5.34 -17.06
N MET A 75 -30.78 4.93 -16.39
CA MET A 75 -30.27 5.64 -15.21
C MET A 75 -29.62 6.96 -15.55
N SER A 76 -28.86 7.04 -16.65
CA SER A 76 -28.31 8.32 -17.12
C SER A 76 -29.41 9.32 -17.51
N ARG A 77 -30.51 8.87 -18.13
CA ARG A 77 -31.69 9.72 -18.39
C ARG A 77 -32.35 10.19 -17.10
N HIS A 78 -32.45 9.32 -16.10
CA HIS A 78 -32.99 9.67 -14.78
C HIS A 78 -32.13 10.75 -14.12
N VAL A 79 -30.81 10.55 -14.02
CA VAL A 79 -29.86 11.55 -13.51
C VAL A 79 -30.06 12.88 -14.24
N LYS A 80 -30.05 12.88 -15.58
CA LYS A 80 -30.22 14.08 -16.42
C LYS A 80 -31.60 14.74 -16.32
N SER A 81 -32.60 14.04 -15.79
CA SER A 81 -33.93 14.61 -15.52
C SER A 81 -33.97 15.41 -14.21
N VAL A 82 -33.13 15.04 -13.24
CA VAL A 82 -33.01 15.70 -11.93
C VAL A 82 -31.92 16.78 -11.95
N ASP A 83 -30.79 16.48 -12.59
CA ASP A 83 -29.60 17.34 -12.70
C ASP A 83 -29.24 17.56 -14.17
N ARG A 84 -29.32 18.81 -14.62
CA ARG A 84 -29.01 19.22 -16.00
C ARG A 84 -27.65 19.91 -16.15
N ARG A 85 -26.87 20.04 -15.07
CA ARG A 85 -25.62 20.81 -15.03
C ARG A 85 -24.40 19.92 -15.11
N HIS A 86 -24.37 18.85 -14.31
CA HIS A 86 -23.18 18.00 -14.17
C HIS A 86 -23.03 16.99 -15.30
N LEU A 87 -21.78 16.60 -15.55
CA LEU A 87 -21.46 15.52 -16.49
C LEU A 87 -21.93 14.17 -15.93
N VAL A 88 -22.18 13.20 -16.81
CA VAL A 88 -22.48 11.82 -16.45
C VAL A 88 -21.54 10.85 -17.14
N SER A 89 -20.98 9.91 -16.39
CA SER A 89 -20.14 8.81 -16.85
C SER A 89 -20.78 7.47 -16.45
N ALA A 90 -20.45 6.40 -17.17
CA ALA A 90 -20.89 5.07 -16.77
C ALA A 90 -20.15 4.58 -15.52
N GLY A 91 -18.85 4.90 -15.40
CA GLY A 91 -17.94 4.38 -14.37
C GLY A 91 -17.43 2.96 -14.67
N ASP A 92 -17.54 2.52 -15.93
CA ASP A 92 -17.01 1.23 -16.38
C ASP A 92 -15.51 1.23 -16.61
N GLU A 93 -14.91 0.05 -16.50
CA GLU A 93 -13.48 -0.19 -16.64
C GLU A 93 -12.96 -0.06 -18.09
N GLY A 94 -13.86 0.06 -19.08
CA GLY A 94 -13.49 0.09 -20.49
C GLY A 94 -13.55 -1.26 -21.20
N PHE A 95 -14.13 -2.30 -20.61
CA PHE A 95 -14.18 -3.60 -21.29
C PHE A 95 -14.98 -3.57 -22.59
N TYR A 96 -14.45 -4.26 -23.59
CA TYR A 96 -15.03 -4.33 -24.91
C TYR A 96 -15.95 -5.54 -25.06
N CYS A 97 -16.85 -5.42 -26.02
CA CYS A 97 -17.54 -6.56 -26.62
C CYS A 97 -17.23 -6.59 -28.12
N ARG A 98 -16.23 -7.40 -28.50
CA ARG A 98 -15.72 -7.50 -29.87
C ARG A 98 -15.94 -8.91 -30.41
N PRO A 99 -16.42 -9.06 -31.66
CA PRO A 99 -16.46 -10.37 -32.31
C PRO A 99 -15.05 -11.00 -32.33
N GLY A 100 -14.90 -12.18 -31.71
CA GLY A 100 -13.61 -12.87 -31.61
C GLY A 100 -12.62 -12.24 -30.62
N GLY A 101 -13.11 -11.52 -29.61
CA GLY A 101 -12.29 -11.01 -28.50
C GLY A 101 -11.40 -12.11 -27.90
N ALA A 102 -10.16 -11.75 -27.59
CA ALA A 102 -9.13 -12.72 -27.19
C ALA A 102 -9.30 -13.24 -25.76
N ASP A 103 -9.90 -12.43 -24.89
CA ASP A 103 -10.11 -12.73 -23.47
C ASP A 103 -11.26 -11.90 -22.89
N PHE A 104 -11.50 -12.06 -21.58
CA PHE A 104 -12.60 -11.46 -20.84
C PHE A 104 -12.67 -9.91 -20.92
N THR A 105 -11.56 -9.23 -21.22
CA THR A 105 -11.54 -7.77 -21.40
C THR A 105 -12.12 -7.33 -22.75
N GLU A 106 -12.35 -8.27 -23.68
CA GLU A 106 -12.80 -8.00 -25.05
C GLU A 106 -13.94 -8.90 -25.57
N ASP A 107 -14.22 -10.04 -24.94
CA ASP A 107 -15.08 -11.10 -25.49
C ASP A 107 -16.56 -11.02 -25.08
N CYS A 108 -16.98 -9.89 -24.50
CA CYS A 108 -18.34 -9.64 -23.98
C CYS A 108 -18.72 -10.42 -22.70
N SER A 109 -17.85 -11.30 -22.16
CA SER A 109 -18.22 -12.23 -21.08
C SER A 109 -18.48 -11.55 -19.73
N GLU A 110 -17.96 -10.33 -19.53
CA GLU A 110 -18.25 -9.51 -18.36
C GLU A 110 -19.58 -8.75 -18.48
N GLY A 111 -20.25 -8.81 -19.64
CA GLY A 111 -21.50 -8.11 -19.91
C GLY A 111 -21.33 -6.61 -20.15
N VAL A 112 -20.10 -6.16 -20.41
CA VAL A 112 -19.77 -4.76 -20.69
C VAL A 112 -19.47 -4.56 -22.17
N ASP A 113 -20.00 -3.48 -22.74
CA ASP A 113 -19.59 -2.97 -24.03
C ASP A 113 -19.35 -1.47 -23.87
N THR A 114 -18.11 -1.08 -23.58
CA THR A 114 -17.74 0.31 -23.32
C THR A 114 -18.10 1.24 -24.50
N LEU A 115 -18.11 0.74 -25.75
CA LEU A 115 -18.49 1.56 -26.90
C LEU A 115 -20.00 1.77 -26.98
N ALA A 116 -20.79 0.78 -26.59
CA ALA A 116 -22.24 0.94 -26.47
C ALA A 116 -22.59 1.93 -25.35
N LEU A 117 -21.96 1.79 -24.18
CA LEU A 117 -22.11 2.71 -23.04
C LEU A 117 -21.71 4.14 -23.41
N ALA A 118 -20.52 4.32 -23.98
CA ALA A 118 -20.01 5.62 -24.39
C ALA A 118 -20.88 6.28 -25.49
N ARG A 119 -21.63 5.53 -26.30
CA ARG A 119 -22.54 6.09 -27.31
C ARG A 119 -23.90 6.53 -26.77
N LEU A 120 -24.24 6.19 -25.53
CA LEU A 120 -25.53 6.57 -24.95
C LEU A 120 -25.72 8.10 -24.92
N PRO A 121 -26.90 8.63 -25.29
CA PRO A 121 -27.10 10.08 -25.45
C PRO A 121 -26.97 10.90 -24.16
N LYS A 122 -27.05 10.25 -22.99
CA LYS A 122 -27.00 10.89 -21.67
C LYS A 122 -25.74 10.56 -20.87
N ILE A 123 -24.79 9.87 -21.48
CA ILE A 123 -23.40 9.77 -21.01
C ILE A 123 -22.61 10.87 -21.69
N ASP A 124 -21.86 11.68 -20.96
CA ASP A 124 -21.06 12.79 -21.50
C ASP A 124 -19.57 12.42 -21.60
N VAL A 125 -19.10 11.55 -20.70
CA VAL A 125 -17.69 11.17 -20.56
C VAL A 125 -17.56 9.66 -20.64
N MET A 126 -16.61 9.18 -21.43
CA MET A 126 -16.22 7.76 -21.45
C MET A 126 -15.27 7.49 -20.28
N SER A 127 -15.50 6.41 -19.54
CA SER A 127 -14.61 5.96 -18.46
C SER A 127 -13.68 4.83 -18.93
N LEU A 128 -12.58 4.67 -18.22
CA LEU A 128 -11.55 3.67 -18.44
C LEU A 128 -10.81 3.42 -17.14
N HIS A 129 -10.62 2.16 -16.74
CA HIS A 129 -9.74 1.77 -15.65
C HIS A 129 -8.53 0.97 -16.18
N LEU A 130 -7.50 0.76 -15.36
CA LEU A 130 -6.32 -0.02 -15.75
C LEU A 130 -5.66 -0.73 -14.55
N TYR A 131 -5.83 -2.05 -14.48
CA TYR A 131 -5.22 -2.92 -13.45
C TYR A 131 -4.60 -4.19 -14.05
N PRO A 132 -3.43 -4.10 -14.70
CA PRO A 132 -2.81 -5.25 -15.35
C PRO A 132 -2.53 -6.40 -14.39
N ASP A 133 -2.14 -6.11 -13.14
CA ASP A 133 -1.90 -7.11 -12.10
C ASP A 133 -3.14 -7.99 -11.83
N HIS A 134 -4.33 -7.39 -11.81
CA HIS A 134 -5.59 -8.09 -11.56
C HIS A 134 -6.14 -8.78 -12.80
N TRP A 135 -5.74 -8.34 -14.00
CA TRP A 135 -6.26 -8.85 -15.26
C TRP A 135 -5.33 -9.84 -15.95
N GLY A 136 -4.24 -10.25 -15.29
CA GLY A 136 -3.23 -11.16 -15.85
C GLY A 136 -2.52 -10.56 -17.07
N LYS A 137 -2.27 -9.24 -17.05
CA LYS A 137 -1.58 -8.48 -18.10
C LYS A 137 -0.25 -7.95 -17.60
N ASP A 138 0.64 -7.63 -18.53
CA ASP A 138 1.86 -6.89 -18.20
C ASP A 138 1.63 -5.37 -18.25
N ALA A 139 2.59 -4.61 -17.72
CA ALA A 139 2.51 -3.15 -17.73
C ALA A 139 2.57 -2.53 -19.15
N ALA A 140 3.13 -3.23 -20.13
CA ALA A 140 3.22 -2.74 -21.51
C ALA A 140 1.85 -2.82 -22.23
N TRP A 141 1.04 -3.83 -21.91
CA TRP A 141 -0.34 -3.96 -22.35
C TRP A 141 -1.17 -2.72 -21.97
N GLY A 142 -0.93 -2.13 -20.80
CA GLY A 142 -1.60 -0.91 -20.35
C GLY A 142 -1.45 0.29 -21.29
N VAL A 143 -0.29 0.44 -21.96
CA VAL A 143 -0.10 1.48 -22.98
C VAL A 143 -0.98 1.23 -24.21
N THR A 144 -1.11 -0.04 -24.62
CA THR A 144 -1.97 -0.43 -25.74
C THR A 144 -3.44 -0.21 -25.41
N TRP A 145 -3.84 -0.59 -24.19
CA TRP A 145 -5.18 -0.37 -23.64
C TRP A 145 -5.56 1.10 -23.68
N ILE A 146 -4.73 1.97 -23.13
CA ILE A 146 -4.91 3.43 -23.11
C ILE A 146 -5.06 4.00 -24.52
N ARG A 147 -4.13 3.68 -25.43
CA ARG A 147 -4.14 4.22 -26.80
C ARG A 147 -5.40 3.83 -27.58
N ARG A 148 -5.88 2.61 -27.36
CA ARG A 148 -7.08 2.10 -28.01
C ARG A 148 -8.34 2.84 -27.55
N HIS A 149 -8.50 3.00 -26.24
CA HIS A 149 -9.62 3.76 -25.67
C HIS A 149 -9.62 5.22 -26.12
N LEU A 150 -8.46 5.86 -26.19
CA LEU A 150 -8.34 7.22 -26.72
C LEU A 150 -8.78 7.31 -28.19
N ALA A 151 -8.42 6.32 -29.00
CA ALA A 151 -8.85 6.27 -30.40
C ALA A 151 -10.37 6.07 -30.52
N ASP A 152 -10.94 5.21 -29.69
CA ASP A 152 -12.36 4.94 -29.69
C ASP A 152 -13.18 6.11 -29.13
N ALA A 153 -12.72 6.78 -28.07
CA ALA A 153 -13.34 7.99 -27.54
C ALA A 153 -13.41 9.11 -28.59
N ARG A 154 -12.32 9.29 -29.36
CA ARG A 154 -12.32 10.20 -30.52
C ARG A 154 -13.34 9.81 -31.59
N SER A 155 -13.47 8.51 -31.87
CA SER A 155 -14.46 8.00 -32.84
C SER A 155 -15.90 8.21 -32.38
N VAL A 156 -16.16 8.03 -31.07
CA VAL A 156 -17.45 8.31 -30.44
C VAL A 156 -17.72 9.82 -30.34
N GLY A 157 -16.68 10.65 -30.34
CA GLY A 157 -16.78 12.11 -30.23
C GLY A 157 -17.01 12.60 -28.80
N LYS A 158 -16.52 11.86 -27.80
CA LYS A 158 -16.66 12.22 -26.37
C LYS A 158 -15.30 12.27 -25.66
N PRO A 159 -15.17 13.12 -24.63
CA PRO A 159 -14.00 13.08 -23.74
C PRO A 159 -13.88 11.72 -23.04
N VAL A 160 -12.66 11.36 -22.65
CA VAL A 160 -12.37 10.13 -21.91
C VAL A 160 -11.53 10.44 -20.67
N VAL A 161 -11.86 9.78 -19.57
CA VAL A 161 -11.14 9.85 -18.30
C VAL A 161 -10.57 8.47 -17.98
N LEU A 162 -9.28 8.41 -17.65
CA LEU A 162 -8.67 7.26 -16.99
C LEU A 162 -9.01 7.36 -15.50
N GLY A 163 -10.18 6.82 -15.13
CA GLY A 163 -10.80 7.00 -13.82
C GLY A 163 -10.04 6.31 -12.70
N GLU A 164 -9.40 5.18 -13.03
CA GLU A 164 -8.53 4.47 -12.11
C GLU A 164 -7.35 3.85 -12.84
N PHE A 165 -6.20 3.82 -12.19
CA PHE A 165 -5.07 2.98 -12.59
C PHE A 165 -4.17 2.68 -11.39
N GLY A 166 -3.64 1.45 -11.38
CA GLY A 166 -2.83 0.92 -10.29
C GLY A 166 -1.73 0.00 -10.78
N LEU A 167 -0.60 -0.07 -10.06
CA LEU A 167 0.40 -1.12 -10.22
C LEU A 167 0.92 -1.59 -8.85
N LEU A 168 0.89 -2.88 -8.56
CA LEU A 168 1.31 -3.44 -7.27
C LEU A 168 2.81 -3.30 -7.03
N ASP A 169 3.65 -3.50 -8.06
CA ASP A 169 5.10 -3.38 -7.93
C ASP A 169 5.55 -1.92 -7.71
N LYS A 170 5.77 -1.57 -6.43
CA LYS A 170 6.21 -0.24 -6.00
C LYS A 170 7.55 0.18 -6.57
N ALA A 171 8.46 -0.77 -6.85
CA ALA A 171 9.79 -0.45 -7.36
C ALA A 171 9.75 0.06 -8.81
N THR A 172 8.76 -0.40 -9.59
CA THR A 172 8.58 0.02 -10.98
C THR A 172 7.34 0.88 -11.22
N ARG A 173 6.51 1.11 -10.19
CA ARG A 173 5.25 1.87 -10.26
C ARG A 173 5.42 3.23 -10.90
N ASN A 174 6.33 4.07 -10.42
CA ASN A 174 6.48 5.43 -10.92
C ASN A 174 6.90 5.51 -12.40
N PRO A 175 7.93 4.75 -12.89
CA PRO A 175 8.23 4.72 -14.31
C PRO A 175 7.12 4.10 -15.16
N VAL A 176 6.35 3.14 -14.63
CA VAL A 176 5.17 2.59 -15.32
C VAL A 176 4.07 3.65 -15.44
N TYR A 177 3.75 4.33 -14.34
CA TYR A 177 2.78 5.43 -14.29
C TYR A 177 3.16 6.52 -15.27
N ARG A 178 4.45 6.91 -15.32
CA ARG A 178 4.93 7.89 -16.30
C ARG A 178 4.63 7.45 -17.74
N ARG A 179 4.87 6.19 -18.10
CA ARG A 179 4.56 5.68 -19.46
C ARG A 179 3.08 5.69 -19.77
N TRP A 180 2.23 5.29 -18.82
CA TRP A 180 0.78 5.29 -18.99
C TRP A 180 0.23 6.70 -19.12
N MET A 181 0.62 7.61 -18.22
CA MET A 181 0.21 9.00 -18.27
C MET A 181 0.72 9.69 -19.54
N ASP A 182 1.95 9.43 -19.98
CA ASP A 182 2.46 9.95 -21.27
C ASP A 182 1.61 9.49 -22.44
N ALA A 183 1.28 8.20 -22.50
CA ALA A 183 0.40 7.67 -23.53
C ALA A 183 -0.98 8.32 -23.50
N PHE A 184 -1.52 8.58 -22.30
CA PHE A 184 -2.83 9.19 -22.11
C PHE A 184 -2.84 10.68 -22.50
N VAL A 185 -1.90 11.46 -21.98
CA VAL A 185 -1.77 12.90 -22.24
C VAL A 185 -1.46 13.17 -23.70
N GLN A 186 -0.46 12.48 -24.28
CA GLN A 186 -0.11 12.65 -25.70
C GLN A 186 -1.21 12.16 -26.63
N GLY A 187 -1.99 11.18 -26.19
CA GLY A 187 -3.16 10.69 -26.91
C GLY A 187 -4.40 11.58 -26.77
N GLY A 188 -4.33 12.71 -26.05
CA GLY A 188 -5.43 13.68 -25.94
C GLY A 188 -6.53 13.28 -24.96
N GLY A 189 -6.19 12.54 -23.90
CA GLY A 189 -7.14 12.22 -22.82
C GLY A 189 -7.55 13.45 -22.01
N SER A 190 -8.70 13.37 -21.34
CA SER A 190 -9.34 14.54 -20.70
C SER A 190 -9.07 14.65 -19.19
N GLY A 191 -8.78 13.54 -18.52
CA GLY A 191 -8.51 13.50 -17.08
C GLY A 191 -7.97 12.14 -16.66
N LEU A 192 -7.19 12.09 -15.58
CA LEU A 192 -6.65 10.86 -15.02
C LEU A 192 -6.69 10.91 -13.49
N ALA A 193 -6.98 9.77 -12.87
CA ALA A 193 -6.94 9.58 -11.43
C ALA A 193 -6.30 8.21 -11.13
N TYR A 194 -5.25 8.22 -10.31
CA TYR A 194 -4.62 6.98 -9.86
C TYR A 194 -5.38 6.43 -8.66
N TRP A 195 -5.36 5.11 -8.50
CA TRP A 195 -5.82 4.45 -7.30
C TRP A 195 -4.62 4.13 -6.39
N MET A 196 -4.59 4.52 -5.12
CA MET A 196 -5.42 5.59 -4.51
C MET A 196 -4.59 6.52 -3.62
N LEU A 197 -5.08 7.75 -3.46
CA LEU A 197 -4.53 8.71 -2.50
C LEU A 197 -5.04 8.37 -1.10
N ALA A 198 -4.14 8.24 -0.14
CA ALA A 198 -4.49 8.23 1.26
C ALA A 198 -3.67 9.26 2.06
N GLY A 199 -4.17 9.59 3.25
CA GLY A 199 -3.58 10.59 4.12
C GLY A 199 -3.34 10.08 5.53
N THR A 200 -3.16 11.03 6.44
CA THR A 200 -3.01 10.77 7.86
C THR A 200 -4.40 10.62 8.51
N GLN A 201 -4.53 9.65 9.41
CA GLN A 201 -5.69 9.43 10.25
C GLN A 201 -5.71 10.40 11.45
N ASP A 202 -6.81 10.43 12.19
CA ASP A 202 -7.00 11.33 13.34
C ASP A 202 -5.97 11.12 14.47
N ASP A 203 -5.37 9.92 14.55
CA ASP A 203 -4.32 9.56 15.52
C ASP A 203 -2.90 9.92 15.07
N GLY A 204 -2.74 10.52 13.88
CA GLY A 204 -1.45 10.88 13.31
C GLY A 204 -0.76 9.76 12.52
N ALA A 205 -1.30 8.53 12.50
CA ALA A 205 -0.77 7.46 11.68
C ALA A 205 -1.20 7.61 10.22
N LEU A 206 -0.42 7.05 9.28
CA LEU A 206 -0.88 6.94 7.89
C LEU A 206 -2.04 5.95 7.81
N TYR A 207 -3.04 6.25 6.98
CA TYR A 207 -4.06 5.27 6.61
C TYR A 207 -3.38 4.05 6.01
N PRO A 208 -3.64 2.81 6.46
CA PRO A 208 -2.88 1.65 6.01
C PRO A 208 -3.03 1.36 4.51
N ASP A 209 -1.94 0.86 3.91
CA ASP A 209 -1.96 0.38 2.53
C ASP A 209 -2.54 -1.04 2.47
N TYR A 210 -3.87 -1.15 2.44
CA TYR A 210 -4.58 -2.43 2.51
C TYR A 210 -4.51 -3.25 1.23
N ASP A 211 -4.42 -2.59 0.07
CA ASP A 211 -4.51 -3.22 -1.25
C ASP A 211 -3.19 -3.15 -2.03
N GLY A 212 -2.17 -2.49 -1.46
CA GLY A 212 -0.86 -2.33 -2.08
C GLY A 212 -0.78 -1.14 -3.03
N PHE A 213 -1.88 -0.48 -3.39
CA PHE A 213 -1.91 0.60 -4.39
C PHE A 213 -1.77 2.00 -3.78
N THR A 214 -1.84 2.11 -2.45
CA THR A 214 -1.85 3.42 -1.78
C THR A 214 -0.60 4.24 -2.08
N VAL A 215 -0.79 5.51 -2.43
CA VAL A 215 0.26 6.51 -2.57
C VAL A 215 -0.01 7.65 -1.62
N TYR A 216 0.94 7.90 -0.72
CA TYR A 216 0.93 9.05 0.17
C TYR A 216 1.67 10.23 -0.48
N CYS A 217 1.20 11.45 -0.22
CA CYS A 217 1.86 12.67 -0.65
C CYS A 217 2.37 13.48 0.56
N PRO A 218 3.52 14.16 0.46
CA PRO A 218 4.38 14.28 -0.72
C PRO A 218 5.21 13.01 -0.99
N SER A 219 5.35 12.63 -2.26
CA SER A 219 6.23 11.52 -2.71
C SER A 219 6.67 11.72 -4.17
N PRO A 220 7.69 10.98 -4.66
CA PRO A 220 8.09 10.99 -6.06
C PRO A 220 6.94 10.68 -7.02
N VAL A 221 6.09 9.70 -6.70
CA VAL A 221 4.90 9.36 -7.50
C VAL A 221 3.95 10.56 -7.60
N CYS A 222 3.67 11.25 -6.48
CA CYS A 222 2.81 12.45 -6.50
C CYS A 222 3.40 13.57 -7.38
N ARG A 223 4.74 13.72 -7.42
CA ARG A 223 5.40 14.68 -8.32
C ARG A 223 5.17 14.30 -9.79
N THR A 224 5.31 13.02 -10.14
CA THR A 224 5.07 12.54 -11.50
C THR A 224 3.61 12.76 -11.93
N VAL A 225 2.64 12.45 -11.06
CA VAL A 225 1.21 12.70 -11.33
C VAL A 225 0.93 14.21 -11.45
N THR A 226 1.54 15.04 -10.61
CA THR A 226 1.40 16.50 -10.68
C THR A 226 1.93 17.06 -12.00
N ASN A 227 3.06 16.53 -12.49
CA ASN A 227 3.61 16.90 -13.79
C ASN A 227 2.66 16.50 -14.93
N ALA A 228 2.13 15.28 -14.94
CA ALA A 228 1.13 14.85 -15.93
C ALA A 228 -0.14 15.72 -15.90
N SER A 229 -0.63 16.09 -14.73
CA SER A 229 -1.74 17.04 -14.56
C SER A 229 -1.43 18.44 -15.10
N ALA A 230 -0.18 18.90 -14.99
CA ALA A 230 0.26 20.14 -15.60
C ALA A 230 0.29 20.03 -17.14
N GLU A 231 0.73 18.91 -17.70
CA GLU A 231 0.71 18.64 -19.15
C GLU A 231 -0.72 18.60 -19.71
N LEU A 232 -1.66 17.95 -19.01
CA LEU A 232 -3.10 17.97 -19.37
C LEU A 232 -3.68 19.39 -19.44
N ARG A 233 -3.18 20.31 -18.61
CA ARG A 233 -3.56 21.73 -18.64
C ARG A 233 -2.81 22.55 -19.70
N GLY A 234 -2.10 21.89 -20.62
CA GLY A 234 -1.38 22.52 -21.72
C GLY A 234 -0.01 23.10 -21.35
N ARG A 235 0.53 22.79 -20.16
CA ARG A 235 1.90 23.22 -19.83
C ARG A 235 2.93 22.33 -20.53
N PRO A 236 4.02 22.90 -21.07
CA PRO A 236 5.06 22.10 -21.70
C PRO A 236 5.78 21.22 -20.67
N PRO A 237 6.30 20.04 -21.07
CA PRO A 237 6.93 19.07 -20.18
C PRO A 237 8.36 19.48 -19.79
N LEU A 238 8.51 20.64 -19.16
CA LEU A 238 9.79 21.22 -18.75
C LEU A 238 10.06 21.06 -17.24
N PHE A 239 9.64 19.94 -16.67
CA PHE A 239 9.77 19.69 -15.23
C PHE A 239 11.18 19.22 -14.83
N PRO A 240 11.64 19.52 -13.61
CA PRO A 240 12.82 18.87 -13.05
C PRO A 240 12.69 17.35 -13.06
N PRO A 241 13.80 16.60 -13.08
CA PRO A 241 13.75 15.16 -12.96
C PRO A 241 13.12 14.74 -11.61
N VAL A 242 12.51 13.57 -11.58
CA VAL A 242 11.95 12.98 -10.37
C VAL A 242 12.85 11.80 -9.99
N ALA A 243 13.55 11.93 -8.88
CA ALA A 243 14.30 10.81 -8.31
C ALA A 243 13.36 9.98 -7.43
N ASP A 244 13.43 8.65 -7.51
CA ASP A 244 12.54 7.77 -6.75
C ASP A 244 13.27 7.02 -5.64
N HIS A 245 12.51 6.55 -4.65
CA HIS A 245 13.09 5.81 -3.53
C HIS A 245 13.53 4.42 -3.97
N ASP A 246 14.61 3.95 -3.34
CA ASP A 246 15.24 2.67 -3.64
C ASP A 246 15.36 1.82 -2.39
N THR A 247 15.18 0.51 -2.54
CA THR A 247 15.33 -0.43 -1.43
C THR A 247 16.06 -1.70 -1.88
N ALA A 248 16.96 -2.20 -1.04
CA ALA A 248 17.52 -3.55 -1.16
C ALA A 248 17.65 -4.23 0.20
N THR A 249 17.74 -5.54 0.16
CA THR A 249 18.09 -6.38 1.30
C THR A 249 19.38 -7.13 0.99
N THR A 250 20.22 -7.32 2.01
CA THR A 250 21.48 -8.07 1.91
C THR A 250 21.70 -8.95 3.12
N GLU A 251 22.49 -10.01 2.95
CA GLU A 251 22.92 -10.89 4.04
C GLU A 251 23.90 -10.17 4.98
N HIS A 252 24.04 -10.66 6.21
CA HIS A 252 24.97 -10.11 7.19
C HIS A 252 26.40 -9.97 6.63
N GLY A 253 27.04 -8.83 6.90
CA GLY A 253 28.41 -8.54 6.46
C GLY A 253 28.61 -8.49 4.95
N THR A 254 27.54 -8.57 4.14
CA THR A 254 27.64 -8.68 2.68
C THR A 254 27.30 -7.35 2.02
N PRO A 255 28.22 -6.74 1.24
CA PRO A 255 27.90 -5.55 0.47
C PRO A 255 26.82 -5.80 -0.59
N VAL A 256 25.99 -4.78 -0.85
CA VAL A 256 24.95 -4.83 -1.88
C VAL A 256 25.04 -3.63 -2.80
N THR A 257 24.79 -3.84 -4.09
CA THR A 257 24.80 -2.77 -5.09
C THR A 257 23.43 -2.64 -5.73
N LEU A 258 22.88 -1.43 -5.72
CA LEU A 258 21.63 -1.08 -6.38
C LEU A 258 21.89 -0.08 -7.49
N ARG A 259 21.16 -0.18 -8.60
CA ARG A 259 21.14 0.87 -9.61
C ARG A 259 20.02 1.86 -9.29
N VAL A 260 20.31 2.78 -8.36
CA VAL A 260 19.31 3.72 -7.81
C VAL A 260 18.72 4.64 -8.87
N THR A 261 19.48 4.95 -9.92
CA THR A 261 18.98 5.79 -11.03
C THR A 261 18.08 5.07 -12.05
N ALA A 262 17.74 3.79 -11.82
CA ALA A 262 16.99 2.98 -12.79
C ALA A 262 15.51 3.35 -12.90
N ASN A 263 14.91 3.83 -11.81
CA ASN A 263 13.49 4.24 -11.73
C ASN A 263 13.32 5.77 -11.78
N ASP A 264 14.40 6.54 -11.82
CA ASP A 264 14.40 7.99 -11.96
C ASP A 264 13.85 8.47 -13.32
N LEU A 265 13.12 9.58 -13.30
CA LEU A 265 12.41 10.11 -14.46
C LEU A 265 12.97 11.48 -14.88
N ALA A 266 13.15 11.68 -16.19
CA ALA A 266 13.52 12.98 -16.76
C ALA A 266 12.49 13.44 -17.80
N TYR A 267 12.33 14.76 -17.94
CA TYR A 267 11.31 15.36 -18.81
C TYR A 267 11.97 16.18 -19.92
N GLY A 268 11.95 15.70 -21.17
CA GLY A 268 12.65 16.37 -22.27
C GLY A 268 14.19 16.25 -22.21
N GLY A 269 14.70 15.30 -21.42
CA GLY A 269 16.12 14.99 -21.28
C GLY A 269 16.33 13.54 -20.82
N ARG A 270 17.54 13.24 -20.34
CA ARG A 270 17.88 11.94 -19.72
C ARG A 270 18.53 12.18 -18.36
N ILE A 271 18.42 11.22 -17.45
CA ILE A 271 19.17 11.26 -16.19
C ILE A 271 20.67 11.20 -16.49
N ARG A 272 21.45 12.11 -15.91
CA ARG A 272 22.92 12.05 -15.92
C ARG A 272 23.34 11.23 -14.72
N THR A 273 23.50 9.93 -14.90
CA THR A 273 23.80 9.00 -13.79
C THR A 273 25.07 9.38 -13.01
N GLY A 274 26.09 9.93 -13.67
CA GLY A 274 27.31 10.44 -13.02
C GLY A 274 27.13 11.74 -12.21
N SER A 275 25.93 12.31 -12.16
CA SER A 275 25.60 13.46 -11.31
C SER A 275 24.99 13.09 -9.96
N LEU A 276 24.81 11.79 -9.70
CA LEU A 276 24.35 11.28 -8.41
C LEU A 276 25.20 11.85 -7.27
N ASP A 277 24.50 12.41 -6.30
CA ASP A 277 25.04 13.01 -5.10
C ASP A 277 24.41 12.36 -3.86
N LEU A 278 25.22 11.71 -3.03
CA LEU A 278 24.81 10.96 -1.83
C LEU A 278 24.63 11.82 -0.58
N ASP A 279 24.96 13.11 -0.63
CA ASP A 279 24.71 14.03 0.49
C ASP A 279 24.26 15.40 -0.05
N PRO A 280 22.98 15.53 -0.39
CA PRO A 280 22.44 16.78 -0.95
C PRO A 280 22.54 18.00 -0.01
N ALA A 281 22.87 17.79 1.27
CA ALA A 281 23.07 18.87 2.23
C ALA A 281 24.51 19.42 2.21
N ALA A 282 25.47 18.63 1.72
CA ALA A 282 26.84 19.04 1.58
C ALA A 282 27.08 19.82 0.28
N ALA A 283 28.08 20.69 0.29
CA ALA A 283 28.46 21.44 -0.91
C ALA A 283 29.20 20.53 -1.89
N GLY A 284 28.75 20.47 -3.15
CA GLY A 284 29.43 19.72 -4.21
C GLY A 284 28.64 18.49 -4.64
N ARG A 285 29.35 17.48 -5.16
CA ARG A 285 28.80 16.14 -5.45
C ARG A 285 29.55 15.13 -4.59
N GLN A 286 28.83 14.39 -3.77
CA GLN A 286 29.38 13.42 -2.86
C GLN A 286 29.20 12.02 -3.46
N SER A 287 30.31 11.41 -3.86
CA SER A 287 30.32 10.03 -4.37
C SER A 287 30.48 8.98 -3.28
N SER A 288 30.60 9.39 -2.02
CA SER A 288 30.71 8.50 -0.87
C SER A 288 30.09 9.14 0.36
N LEU A 289 29.41 8.34 1.18
CA LEU A 289 28.85 8.74 2.47
C LEU A 289 29.13 7.64 3.49
N ALA A 290 29.82 7.98 4.58
CA ALA A 290 30.02 7.09 5.72
C ALA A 290 28.97 7.38 6.80
N THR A 291 28.37 6.34 7.35
CA THR A 291 27.43 6.40 8.47
C THR A 291 27.87 5.43 9.56
N ALA A 292 27.19 5.43 10.71
CA ALA A 292 27.46 4.44 11.76
C ALA A 292 27.12 3.00 11.31
N GLN A 293 26.19 2.85 10.37
CA GLN A 293 25.71 1.57 9.86
C GLN A 293 26.61 0.98 8.77
N GLY A 294 27.44 1.79 8.12
CA GLY A 294 28.27 1.36 7.00
C GLY A 294 28.67 2.52 6.08
N ALA A 295 29.06 2.19 4.85
CA ALA A 295 29.46 3.18 3.85
C ALA A 295 28.70 2.98 2.53
N PHE A 296 28.17 4.08 1.99
CA PHE A 296 27.60 4.16 0.65
C PHE A 296 28.66 4.71 -0.32
N ALA A 297 28.83 4.06 -1.46
CA ALA A 297 29.73 4.49 -2.53
C ALA A 297 28.99 4.51 -3.87
N ALA A 298 28.99 5.65 -4.55
CA ALA A 298 28.32 5.82 -5.83
C ALA A 298 29.29 5.62 -7.01
N ASP A 299 28.84 4.84 -8.00
CA ASP A 299 29.51 4.66 -9.29
C ASP A 299 28.49 4.63 -10.43
N GLY A 300 28.58 5.60 -11.36
CA GLY A 300 27.83 5.58 -12.61
C GLY A 300 26.30 5.45 -12.50
N GLY A 301 25.70 5.90 -11.40
CA GLY A 301 24.26 5.80 -11.09
C GLY A 301 23.85 4.54 -10.32
N ALA A 302 24.82 3.72 -9.94
CA ALA A 302 24.68 2.67 -8.95
C ALA A 302 25.28 3.13 -7.62
N VAL A 303 24.82 2.52 -6.53
CA VAL A 303 25.32 2.74 -5.18
C VAL A 303 25.58 1.38 -4.54
N THR A 304 26.79 1.19 -4.05
CA THR A 304 27.18 0.05 -3.22
C THR A 304 27.10 0.46 -1.76
N PHE A 305 26.35 -0.28 -0.95
CA PHE A 305 26.40 -0.18 0.50
C PHE A 305 27.23 -1.33 1.06
N THR A 306 28.24 -0.99 1.87
CA THR A 306 29.06 -1.93 2.64
C THR A 306 28.70 -1.77 4.11
N PRO A 307 28.06 -2.78 4.75
CA PRO A 307 27.74 -2.74 6.17
C PRO A 307 28.99 -2.56 7.03
N ALA A 308 28.86 -1.85 8.15
CA ALA A 308 29.87 -1.89 9.21
C ALA A 308 29.94 -3.30 9.82
N GLU A 309 31.08 -3.66 10.41
CA GLU A 309 31.27 -4.95 11.06
C GLU A 309 30.22 -5.16 12.16
N GLY A 310 29.53 -6.31 12.14
CA GLY A 310 28.48 -6.66 13.10
C GLY A 310 27.16 -5.89 12.94
N PHE A 311 27.04 -5.00 11.94
CA PHE A 311 25.80 -4.26 11.74
C PHE A 311 24.69 -5.15 11.14
N SER A 312 23.49 -5.03 11.71
CA SER A 312 22.24 -5.53 11.15
C SER A 312 21.12 -4.50 11.37
N GLY A 313 20.10 -4.54 10.51
CA GLY A 313 19.01 -3.56 10.50
C GLY A 313 19.07 -2.61 9.30
N ARG A 314 18.44 -1.45 9.43
CA ARG A 314 18.25 -0.50 8.33
C ARG A 314 19.35 0.56 8.28
N ALA A 315 19.96 0.72 7.11
CA ALA A 315 20.80 1.85 6.75
C ALA A 315 20.09 2.70 5.69
N SER A 316 20.30 4.01 5.72
CA SER A 316 19.72 4.91 4.71
C SER A 316 20.66 6.02 4.30
N ALA A 317 20.49 6.49 3.07
CA ALA A 317 21.14 7.67 2.51
C ALA A 317 20.13 8.44 1.64
N SER A 318 20.22 9.77 1.66
CA SER A 318 19.49 10.60 0.69
C SER A 318 20.33 10.76 -0.57
N TYR A 319 19.69 10.93 -1.72
CA TYR A 319 20.42 11.30 -2.93
C TYR A 319 19.64 12.27 -3.82
N THR A 320 20.37 12.96 -4.68
CA THR A 320 19.81 13.69 -5.82
C THR A 320 20.56 13.36 -7.10
N VAL A 321 19.93 13.62 -8.24
CA VAL A 321 20.52 13.54 -9.57
C VAL A 321 20.17 14.78 -10.39
N ARG A 322 20.93 15.00 -11.47
CA ARG A 322 20.60 15.96 -12.51
C ARG A 322 20.27 15.27 -13.81
N ASP A 323 19.51 15.95 -14.65
CA ASP A 323 19.27 15.52 -16.02
C ASP A 323 20.26 16.16 -17.02
N THR A 324 20.08 15.83 -18.30
CA THR A 324 20.88 16.39 -19.39
C THR A 324 20.72 17.89 -19.60
N LEU A 325 19.70 18.49 -19.01
CA LEU A 325 19.42 19.93 -19.03
C LEU A 325 19.88 20.62 -17.73
N LEU A 326 20.66 19.93 -16.88
CA LEU A 326 21.23 20.42 -15.63
C LEU A 326 20.21 20.71 -14.51
N ARG A 327 18.95 20.30 -14.67
CA ARG A 327 17.93 20.48 -13.61
C ARG A 327 18.14 19.46 -12.51
N LEU A 328 18.01 19.90 -11.27
CA LEU A 328 18.17 19.07 -10.06
C LEU A 328 16.85 18.35 -9.74
N SER A 329 16.93 17.09 -9.33
CA SER A 329 15.79 16.30 -8.87
C SER A 329 15.30 16.73 -7.48
N ASN A 330 14.17 16.17 -7.05
CA ASN A 330 13.91 16.03 -5.62
C ASN A 330 14.96 15.15 -4.95
N ALA A 331 15.07 15.26 -3.62
CA ALA A 331 15.75 14.25 -2.83
C ALA A 331 14.93 12.96 -2.83
N ALA A 332 15.63 11.84 -2.99
CA ALA A 332 15.12 10.49 -2.84
C ALA A 332 15.93 9.74 -1.78
N THR A 333 15.44 8.57 -1.35
CA THR A 333 16.02 7.81 -0.24
C THR A 333 16.42 6.43 -0.72
N ILE A 334 17.66 6.05 -0.44
CA ILE A 334 18.16 4.69 -0.56
C ILE A 334 18.01 4.04 0.81
N THR A 335 17.34 2.90 0.86
CA THR A 335 17.18 2.10 2.07
C THR A 335 17.82 0.73 1.87
N VAL A 336 18.75 0.35 2.74
CA VAL A 336 19.34 -0.99 2.72
C VAL A 336 19.00 -1.70 4.03
N ILE A 337 18.44 -2.90 3.92
CA ILE A 337 18.14 -3.76 5.05
C ILE A 337 19.23 -4.84 5.11
N VAL A 338 20.03 -4.83 6.17
CA VAL A 338 21.05 -5.86 6.44
C VAL A 338 20.44 -6.89 7.36
N LYS A 339 20.38 -8.14 6.91
CA LYS A 339 19.88 -9.23 7.74
C LYS A 339 20.75 -9.45 8.97
N PRO A 340 20.18 -9.93 10.09
CA PRO A 340 20.95 -10.30 11.26
C PRO A 340 22.04 -11.35 10.98
N ASP A 341 23.07 -11.38 11.82
CA ASP A 341 24.12 -12.42 11.75
C ASP A 341 23.50 -13.81 11.93
N PRO A 342 23.59 -14.71 10.94
CA PRO A 342 22.99 -16.05 11.04
C PRO A 342 23.49 -16.86 12.25
N GLY A 343 24.68 -16.56 12.78
CA GLY A 343 25.24 -17.24 13.96
C GLY A 343 24.93 -16.60 15.31
N ALA A 344 24.38 -15.38 15.36
CA ALA A 344 24.15 -14.64 16.60
C ALA A 344 22.67 -14.58 16.98
N ALA A 345 22.38 -14.59 18.29
CA ALA A 345 21.02 -14.33 18.77
C ALA A 345 20.60 -12.88 18.44
N VAL A 346 19.36 -12.71 17.99
CA VAL A 346 18.74 -11.38 17.79
C VAL A 346 18.11 -10.97 19.10
N LYS A 347 18.76 -10.07 19.83
CA LYS A 347 18.20 -9.48 21.05
C LYS A 347 17.08 -8.52 20.67
N LEU A 348 15.87 -8.80 21.15
CA LEU A 348 14.67 -8.01 20.85
C LEU A 348 14.36 -7.05 21.99
N PHE A 349 14.40 -7.53 23.23
CA PHE A 349 14.18 -6.73 24.43
C PHE A 349 15.10 -7.17 25.56
N SER A 350 15.72 -6.19 26.21
CA SER A 350 16.59 -6.39 27.38
C SER A 350 16.07 -5.70 28.63
N PHE A 351 15.12 -4.78 28.51
CA PHE A 351 14.49 -4.03 29.60
C PHE A 351 15.40 -3.16 30.50
N GLU A 352 16.69 -3.07 30.17
CA GLU A 352 17.67 -2.18 30.81
C GLU A 352 17.26 -0.70 30.78
N ASP A 353 16.67 -0.24 29.67
CA ASP A 353 16.21 1.15 29.47
C ASP A 353 14.70 1.31 29.75
N GLY A 354 14.19 0.58 30.75
CA GLY A 354 12.78 0.60 31.13
C GLY A 354 11.93 -0.41 30.37
N PRO A 355 10.59 -0.23 30.30
CA PRO A 355 9.69 -1.20 29.66
C PRO A 355 9.82 -1.32 28.13
N GLN A 356 10.58 -0.45 27.46
CA GLN A 356 10.81 -0.50 26.01
C GLN A 356 9.51 -0.58 25.17
N GLY A 357 8.50 0.21 25.56
CA GLY A 357 7.20 0.25 24.89
C GLY A 357 6.26 -0.90 25.22
N TRP A 358 6.67 -1.85 26.06
CA TRP A 358 5.80 -2.94 26.50
C TRP A 358 4.61 -2.39 27.29
N ALA A 359 3.43 -2.93 26.99
CA ALA A 359 2.20 -2.69 27.71
C ALA A 359 1.24 -3.86 27.49
N ALA A 360 0.12 -3.86 28.22
CA ALA A 360 -1.01 -4.68 27.83
C ALA A 360 -1.47 -4.32 26.41
N GLY A 361 -1.76 -5.32 25.58
CA GLY A 361 -2.29 -5.10 24.23
C GLY A 361 -3.57 -4.26 24.28
N ASN A 362 -3.62 -3.16 23.51
CA ASN A 362 -4.71 -2.17 23.57
C ASN A 362 -6.09 -2.70 23.14
N TRP A 363 -6.14 -3.90 22.56
CA TRP A 363 -7.37 -4.62 22.21
C TRP A 363 -7.95 -5.45 23.37
N GLN A 364 -7.31 -5.44 24.55
CA GLN A 364 -7.73 -6.21 25.72
C GLN A 364 -8.14 -5.27 26.86
N GLN A 365 -9.16 -5.66 27.61
CA GLN A 365 -9.59 -4.98 28.82
C GLN A 365 -8.94 -5.66 30.04
N ASP A 366 -8.54 -4.88 31.03
CA ASP A 366 -8.11 -5.33 32.36
C ASP A 366 -6.98 -6.38 32.41
N ALA A 367 -6.11 -6.42 31.39
CA ALA A 367 -5.01 -7.38 31.35
C ALA A 367 -4.00 -7.14 32.50
N GLY A 368 -3.64 -5.89 32.78
CA GLY A 368 -2.72 -5.52 33.87
C GLY A 368 -1.76 -4.40 33.50
N THR A 369 -0.63 -4.32 34.21
CA THR A 369 0.41 -3.30 33.98
C THR A 369 1.80 -3.91 33.86
N VAL A 370 2.73 -3.16 33.27
CA VAL A 370 4.15 -3.53 33.24
C VAL A 370 5.01 -2.41 33.80
N THR A 371 6.10 -2.76 34.48
CA THR A 371 7.07 -1.83 35.04
C THR A 371 8.48 -2.40 34.92
N SER A 372 9.50 -1.54 34.88
CA SER A 372 10.88 -2.01 35.00
C SER A 372 11.17 -2.41 36.44
N SER A 373 11.89 -3.50 36.64
CA SER A 373 12.22 -4.02 37.97
C SER A 373 13.65 -4.55 38.04
N ALA A 374 14.32 -4.30 39.16
CA ALA A 374 15.62 -4.88 39.49
C ALA A 374 15.50 -6.17 40.33
N ASP A 375 14.27 -6.63 40.63
CA ASP A 375 14.04 -7.82 41.46
C ASP A 375 14.36 -9.13 40.70
N TYR A 376 14.46 -9.04 39.37
CA TYR A 376 14.91 -10.11 38.50
C TYR A 376 15.45 -9.53 37.19
N ALA A 377 16.70 -9.87 36.89
CA ALA A 377 17.34 -9.70 35.60
C ALA A 377 18.23 -10.93 35.38
N SER A 378 18.08 -11.56 34.23
CA SER A 378 18.90 -12.64 33.72
C SER A 378 20.07 -12.15 32.87
N ASP A 379 19.94 -10.94 32.29
CA ASP A 379 20.97 -10.28 31.49
C ASP A 379 20.95 -8.77 31.76
N GLY A 380 21.99 -8.26 32.43
CA GLY A 380 22.07 -6.86 32.85
C GLY A 380 21.59 -6.66 34.28
N GLU A 381 20.98 -5.50 34.56
CA GLU A 381 20.56 -5.08 35.89
C GLU A 381 19.03 -5.01 36.05
N ARG A 382 18.25 -5.03 34.97
CA ARG A 382 16.80 -4.81 35.03
C ARG A 382 16.02 -5.71 34.06
N GLY A 383 14.99 -6.35 34.57
CA GLY A 383 13.97 -7.02 33.77
C GLY A 383 12.64 -6.24 33.71
N LEU A 384 11.65 -6.87 33.09
CA LEU A 384 10.27 -6.39 33.06
C LEU A 384 9.43 -7.11 34.11
N ARG A 385 8.81 -6.36 35.03
CA ARG A 385 7.75 -6.88 35.90
C ARG A 385 6.41 -6.72 35.21
N VAL A 386 5.61 -7.79 35.20
CA VAL A 386 4.24 -7.82 34.69
C VAL A 386 3.31 -8.17 35.85
N ASP A 387 2.40 -7.26 36.19
CA ASP A 387 1.33 -7.47 37.16
C ASP A 387 0.01 -7.64 36.41
N ALA A 388 -0.35 -8.88 36.12
CA ALA A 388 -1.51 -9.27 35.34
C ALA A 388 -2.74 -9.48 36.22
N THR A 389 -3.84 -8.78 35.92
CA THR A 389 -5.10 -8.84 36.68
C THR A 389 -6.03 -9.91 36.12
N GLY A 390 -6.44 -9.79 34.85
CA GLY A 390 -7.24 -10.79 34.14
C GLY A 390 -6.44 -11.85 33.38
N GLY A 391 -5.11 -11.69 33.32
CA GLY A 391 -4.28 -12.36 32.33
C GLY A 391 -4.44 -11.72 30.95
N GLY A 392 -3.44 -11.83 30.10
CA GLY A 392 -3.48 -11.17 28.79
C GLY A 392 -2.17 -11.21 28.02
N TRP A 393 -2.20 -10.64 26.82
CA TRP A 393 -1.04 -10.38 25.99
C TRP A 393 -0.37 -9.07 26.40
N PHE A 394 0.93 -9.14 26.67
CA PHE A 394 1.79 -8.00 26.97
C PHE A 394 2.92 -7.94 25.97
N GLY A 395 3.20 -6.77 25.43
CA GLY A 395 4.16 -6.66 24.35
C GLY A 395 4.27 -5.25 23.81
N ALA A 396 5.05 -5.12 22.75
CA ALA A 396 5.31 -3.86 22.09
C ALA A 396 5.32 -4.04 20.57
N ALA A 397 4.92 -2.97 19.87
CA ALA A 397 5.33 -2.79 18.50
C ALA A 397 6.83 -2.53 18.45
N LEU A 398 7.52 -3.16 17.50
CA LEU A 398 8.92 -2.92 17.24
C LEU A 398 9.06 -1.57 16.50
N PRO A 399 10.06 -0.75 16.83
CA PRO A 399 10.27 0.54 16.18
C PRO A 399 10.57 0.39 14.69
N GLU A 400 11.16 -0.75 14.31
CA GLU A 400 11.39 -1.15 12.93
C GLU A 400 11.16 -2.65 12.78
N PRO A 401 10.77 -3.13 11.59
CA PRO A 401 10.73 -4.55 11.28
C PRO A 401 12.03 -5.28 11.58
N VAL A 402 11.92 -6.48 12.14
CA VAL A 402 13.05 -7.37 12.40
C VAL A 402 12.86 -8.68 11.63
N ASP A 403 13.91 -9.10 10.92
CA ASP A 403 13.96 -10.39 10.24
C ASP A 403 14.35 -11.49 11.24
N LEU A 404 13.39 -12.35 11.58
CA LEU A 404 13.56 -13.55 12.39
C LEU A 404 13.47 -14.84 11.58
N SER A 405 13.34 -14.76 10.25
CA SER A 405 13.23 -15.95 9.36
C SER A 405 14.51 -16.78 9.28
N GLY A 406 15.63 -16.26 9.80
CA GLY A 406 16.87 -17.03 9.98
C GLY A 406 16.95 -17.78 11.31
N ARG A 407 15.92 -17.72 12.16
CA ARG A 407 15.96 -18.21 13.56
C ARG A 407 15.09 -19.43 13.76
N SER A 408 15.59 -20.33 14.59
CA SER A 408 14.91 -21.59 14.91
C SER A 408 14.03 -21.46 16.15
N ALA A 409 14.37 -20.55 17.06
CA ALA A 409 13.63 -20.38 18.30
C ALA A 409 13.52 -18.91 18.73
N LEU A 410 12.46 -18.60 19.47
CA LEU A 410 12.41 -17.41 20.32
C LEU A 410 12.55 -17.88 21.78
N ALA A 411 13.43 -17.22 22.53
CA ALA A 411 13.66 -17.47 23.94
C ALA A 411 13.40 -16.19 24.76
N TYR A 412 12.85 -16.37 25.95
CA TYR A 412 12.80 -15.34 26.99
C TYR A 412 12.86 -15.99 28.37
N GLU A 413 13.46 -15.31 29.33
CA GLU A 413 13.52 -15.79 30.70
C GLU A 413 12.26 -15.36 31.45
N LEU A 414 11.62 -16.29 32.14
CA LEU A 414 10.39 -16.07 32.89
C LEU A 414 10.55 -16.54 34.33
N LYS A 415 10.33 -15.64 35.28
CA LYS A 415 10.21 -15.94 36.70
C LYS A 415 8.76 -15.77 37.14
N SER A 416 8.14 -16.87 37.54
CA SER A 416 6.82 -16.89 38.16
C SER A 416 6.95 -16.72 39.67
N LEU A 417 6.06 -15.91 40.26
CA LEU A 417 5.96 -15.73 41.70
C LEU A 417 4.90 -16.69 42.27
N ASP A 418 3.85 -16.20 42.90
CA ASP A 418 2.87 -17.04 43.60
C ASP A 418 1.91 -17.80 42.65
N ALA A 419 1.87 -17.45 41.37
CA ALA A 419 1.00 -18.04 40.36
C ALA A 419 1.81 -18.65 39.21
N GLY A 420 1.31 -19.76 38.66
CA GLY A 420 1.79 -20.33 37.40
C GLY A 420 1.13 -19.64 36.21
N THR A 421 1.70 -19.80 35.03
CA THR A 421 1.16 -19.15 33.82
C THR A 421 1.24 -20.04 32.61
N SER A 422 0.23 -19.94 31.76
CA SER A 422 0.37 -20.38 30.37
C SER A 422 1.41 -19.51 29.67
N THR A 423 2.18 -20.10 28.76
CA THR A 423 3.19 -19.40 27.97
C THR A 423 2.85 -19.51 26.50
N SER A 424 2.78 -18.39 25.80
CA SER A 424 2.59 -18.32 24.36
C SER A 424 3.09 -16.96 23.87
N VAL A 425 3.55 -16.90 22.63
CA VAL A 425 4.03 -15.68 21.99
C VAL A 425 3.23 -15.42 20.72
N ALA A 426 2.87 -14.17 20.50
CA ALA A 426 2.24 -13.69 19.29
C ALA A 426 3.11 -12.62 18.64
N PHE A 427 3.34 -12.76 17.35
CA PHE A 427 3.98 -11.79 16.49
C PHE A 427 2.93 -11.03 15.68
N GLN A 428 3.21 -9.77 15.38
CA GLN A 428 2.59 -9.08 14.25
C GLN A 428 3.59 -9.04 13.11
N THR A 429 3.23 -9.57 11.95
CA THR A 429 4.11 -9.66 10.78
C THR A 429 3.57 -8.89 9.58
N GLY A 430 4.48 -8.42 8.74
CA GLY A 430 4.14 -7.71 7.50
C GLY A 430 3.54 -6.32 7.73
N ALA A 431 3.43 -5.55 6.64
CA ALA A 431 2.85 -4.20 6.68
C ALA A 431 1.39 -4.16 7.20
N GLY A 432 0.66 -5.28 7.10
CA GLY A 432 -0.70 -5.44 7.61
C GLY A 432 -0.81 -5.79 9.10
N TYR A 433 0.31 -5.95 9.82
CA TYR A 433 0.34 -6.38 11.22
C TYR A 433 -0.44 -7.69 11.47
N THR A 434 -0.26 -8.67 10.57
CA THR A 434 -0.93 -9.97 10.63
C THR A 434 -0.46 -10.76 11.85
N TRP A 435 -1.40 -11.35 12.57
CA TRP A 435 -1.10 -12.09 13.78
C TRP A 435 -0.55 -13.49 13.48
N CYS A 436 0.56 -13.83 14.14
CA CYS A 436 1.18 -15.13 14.12
C CYS A 436 1.44 -15.62 15.56
N GLN A 437 0.71 -16.64 16.00
CA GLN A 437 0.73 -17.09 17.39
C GLN A 437 1.42 -18.44 17.53
N SER A 438 2.19 -18.61 18.60
CA SER A 438 2.78 -19.89 18.99
C SER A 438 1.78 -20.85 19.61
N THR A 439 2.18 -22.12 19.66
CA THR A 439 1.57 -23.10 20.57
C THR A 439 1.66 -22.66 22.04
N TRP A 440 0.82 -23.28 22.86
CA TRP A 440 0.73 -22.99 24.30
C TRP A 440 1.61 -23.95 25.11
N GLY A 441 2.34 -23.38 26.08
CA GLY A 441 3.04 -24.09 27.15
C GLY A 441 2.52 -23.68 28.53
N TYR A 442 3.17 -24.17 29.58
CA TYR A 442 2.85 -23.82 30.95
C TYR A 442 4.10 -23.77 31.83
N GLN A 443 4.21 -22.76 32.67
CA GLN A 443 5.22 -22.62 33.71
C GLN A 443 4.56 -22.67 35.09
N ASN A 444 5.12 -23.52 35.96
CA ASN A 444 4.65 -23.69 37.33
C ASN A 444 4.87 -22.43 38.19
N PRO A 445 4.07 -22.20 39.25
CA PRO A 445 4.33 -21.14 40.23
C PRO A 445 5.70 -21.29 40.90
N GLY A 446 6.33 -20.18 41.28
CA GLY A 446 7.55 -20.14 42.08
C GLY A 446 8.80 -20.67 41.35
N THR A 447 8.82 -20.62 40.03
CA THR A 447 9.92 -21.16 39.21
C THR A 447 10.55 -20.10 38.33
N THR A 448 11.78 -20.34 37.92
CA THR A 448 12.47 -19.55 36.89
C THR A 448 12.89 -20.49 35.79
N ALA A 449 12.54 -20.17 34.54
CA ALA A 449 12.85 -20.98 33.38
C ALA A 449 13.03 -20.11 32.14
N THR A 450 13.85 -20.61 31.20
CA THR A 450 13.84 -20.12 29.83
C THR A 450 12.64 -20.70 29.12
N VAL A 451 11.70 -19.86 28.73
CA VAL A 451 10.63 -20.24 27.81
C VAL A 451 11.22 -20.23 26.41
N ARG A 452 11.11 -21.37 25.70
CA ARG A 452 11.53 -21.50 24.30
C ARG A 452 10.34 -21.81 23.42
N ILE A 453 10.19 -21.05 22.34
CA ILE A 453 9.18 -21.19 21.31
C ILE A 453 9.87 -21.64 20.03
N ASP A 454 9.38 -22.71 19.41
CA ASP A 454 9.83 -23.17 18.10
C ASP A 454 9.27 -22.24 17.00
N LEU A 455 10.15 -21.59 16.25
CA LEU A 455 9.80 -20.69 15.15
C LEU A 455 9.65 -21.40 13.80
N LEU A 456 10.08 -22.66 13.70
CA LEU A 456 10.03 -23.42 12.45
C LEU A 456 8.67 -24.08 12.25
N SER A 457 8.11 -24.65 13.32
CA SER A 457 6.85 -25.39 13.25
C SER A 457 5.83 -25.05 14.34
N GLY A 458 6.23 -24.24 15.32
CA GLY A 458 5.41 -23.94 16.49
C GLY A 458 4.46 -22.75 16.32
N LEU A 459 4.35 -22.17 15.13
CA LEU A 459 3.61 -20.94 14.84
C LEU A 459 2.40 -21.19 13.91
N SER A 460 1.41 -20.30 14.00
CA SER A 460 0.22 -20.32 13.14
C SER A 460 0.43 -19.73 11.73
N CYS A 461 1.55 -19.04 11.50
CA CYS A 461 1.91 -18.45 10.22
C CYS A 461 3.03 -19.24 9.53
N ALA A 462 3.32 -18.89 8.28
CA ALA A 462 4.43 -19.49 7.56
C ALA A 462 5.77 -18.95 8.09
N HIS A 463 6.83 -19.75 8.04
CA HIS A 463 8.12 -19.37 8.61
C HIS A 463 8.72 -18.14 7.90
N GLU A 464 8.47 -17.99 6.61
CA GLU A 464 8.84 -16.83 5.80
C GLU A 464 8.20 -15.51 6.25
N ASP A 465 7.04 -15.55 6.93
CA ASP A 465 6.37 -14.34 7.45
C ASP A 465 7.19 -13.67 8.56
N LEU A 466 8.10 -14.42 9.20
CA LEU A 466 9.03 -13.89 10.20
C LEU A 466 10.13 -13.00 9.59
N ALA A 467 10.21 -12.84 8.28
CA ALA A 467 11.13 -11.91 7.65
C ALA A 467 10.77 -10.42 7.92
N ASP A 468 9.55 -10.14 8.36
CA ASP A 468 9.03 -8.80 8.63
C ASP A 468 8.23 -8.78 9.96
N VAL A 469 8.89 -9.05 11.09
CA VAL A 469 8.26 -8.99 12.42
C VAL A 469 8.20 -7.53 12.89
N ARG A 470 6.99 -7.04 13.19
CA ARG A 470 6.70 -5.65 13.58
C ARG A 470 6.18 -5.49 14.99
N GLY A 471 5.86 -6.57 15.68
CA GLY A 471 5.41 -6.55 17.06
C GLY A 471 5.55 -7.91 17.71
N ILE A 472 5.77 -7.92 19.03
CA ILE A 472 5.95 -9.14 19.83
C ILE A 472 5.13 -9.00 21.09
N TYR A 473 4.38 -10.04 21.42
CA TYR A 473 3.51 -10.12 22.59
C TYR A 473 3.63 -11.47 23.27
N VAL A 474 3.82 -11.47 24.58
CA VAL A 474 3.85 -12.67 25.43
C VAL A 474 2.55 -12.74 26.23
N TRP A 475 1.94 -13.91 26.27
CA TRP A 475 0.81 -14.16 27.17
C TRP A 475 1.29 -14.46 28.59
N VAL A 476 0.62 -13.87 29.58
CA VAL A 476 0.66 -14.33 30.98
C VAL A 476 -0.74 -14.48 31.59
N SER A 477 -0.91 -15.45 32.47
CA SER A 477 -2.10 -15.67 33.30
C SER A 477 -2.20 -14.61 34.42
N PRO A 478 -3.33 -14.52 35.17
CA PRO A 478 -3.41 -13.66 36.35
C PRO A 478 -2.28 -13.94 37.36
N GLY A 479 -1.62 -12.88 37.84
CA GLY A 479 -0.51 -12.96 38.78
C GLY A 479 0.62 -11.97 38.50
N ALA A 480 1.73 -12.13 39.22
CA ALA A 480 2.92 -11.31 39.06
C ALA A 480 4.09 -12.14 38.52
N PHE A 481 4.74 -11.64 37.48
CA PHE A 481 5.79 -12.32 36.74
C PHE A 481 6.94 -11.36 36.42
N HIS A 482 8.14 -11.89 36.24
CA HIS A 482 9.25 -11.16 35.66
C HIS A 482 9.68 -11.80 34.35
N LEU A 483 9.85 -10.98 33.31
CA LEU A 483 10.36 -11.37 32.00
C LEU A 483 11.70 -10.70 31.76
N ASP A 484 12.60 -11.37 31.08
CA ASP A 484 13.86 -10.78 30.65
C ASP A 484 14.47 -11.47 29.41
N ALA A 485 15.44 -10.81 28.78
CA ALA A 485 16.28 -11.32 27.69
C ALA A 485 15.49 -11.97 26.53
N VAL A 486 14.48 -11.25 26.02
CA VAL A 486 13.68 -11.68 24.85
C VAL A 486 14.57 -11.64 23.61
N ARG A 487 14.78 -12.80 22.99
CA ARG A 487 15.71 -12.97 21.87
C ARG A 487 15.29 -14.08 20.93
N ALA A 488 15.71 -14.01 19.68
CA ALA A 488 15.57 -15.10 18.72
C ALA A 488 16.92 -15.75 18.42
N GLU A 489 16.97 -17.08 18.36
CA GLU A 489 18.18 -17.92 18.26
C GLU A 489 18.18 -18.80 17.01
#